data_AF-A0A1P8WYP8-F1
#
_entry.id   AF-A0A1P8WYP8-F1
#
_cell.length_a   1.000
_cell.length_b   1.000
_cell.length_c   1.000
_cell.angle_alpha   90.00
_cell.angle_beta   90.00
_cell.angle_gamma   90.00
#
_symmetry.space_group_name_H-M   'P 1'
#
loop_
_entity.id
_entity.type
_entity.pdbx_description
1 polymer ?
#
loop_
_entity_poly.entity_id
_entity_poly.type
_entity_poly.pdbx_seq_one_letter_code
_entity_poly.pdbx_strand_id
1 'polypeptide(L)'
;MSYPADNSASEQRQPRQSRLVKASLESDRLGRFDVTVRNVSQTGIGGQGPHPLQNGERLTVHLPGHPPMAGTVRWVCDQRFGIETDGEIHLDKLRTAHGGSVPSADQSVEFRIVPPPKIVARRPGLSLGAASPIDPRKSDWRMR
;
A
#
# COMPACT_ATOMS: atom_id res chain seq x y z
N MET A 1 -7.59 -48.54 -22.88
CA MET A 1 -7.95 -47.84 -21.64
C MET A 1 -7.20 -46.52 -21.62
N SER A 2 -7.86 -45.41 -21.97
CA SER A 2 -7.27 -44.07 -21.91
C SER A 2 -7.99 -43.29 -20.81
N TYR A 3 -7.25 -42.81 -19.82
CA TYR A 3 -7.77 -41.88 -18.82
C TYR A 3 -8.01 -40.53 -19.51
N PRO A 4 -9.17 -39.87 -19.32
CA PRO A 4 -9.33 -38.49 -19.77
C PRO A 4 -8.39 -37.61 -18.95
N ALA A 5 -7.66 -36.72 -19.63
CA ALA A 5 -6.81 -35.72 -19.01
C ALA A 5 -7.67 -34.81 -18.12
N ASP A 6 -7.29 -34.75 -16.85
CA ASP A 6 -7.86 -33.87 -15.85
C ASP A 6 -7.57 -32.42 -16.26
N ASN A 7 -8.58 -31.74 -16.79
CA ASN A 7 -8.51 -30.33 -17.15
C ASN A 7 -8.74 -29.52 -15.87
N SER A 8 -7.76 -29.51 -14.98
CA SER A 8 -7.73 -28.58 -13.84
C SER A 8 -7.50 -27.18 -14.41
N ALA A 9 -8.57 -26.57 -14.92
CA ALA A 9 -8.60 -25.18 -15.32
C ALA A 9 -8.02 -24.38 -14.15
N SER A 10 -6.82 -23.85 -14.32
CA SER A 10 -6.25 -22.89 -13.40
C SER A 10 -7.22 -21.72 -13.34
N GLU A 11 -8.07 -21.67 -12.32
CA GLU A 11 -8.98 -20.56 -12.06
C GLU A 11 -8.13 -19.30 -12.08
N GLN A 12 -8.20 -18.60 -13.21
CA GLN A 12 -7.35 -17.46 -13.48
C GLN A 12 -7.76 -16.40 -12.48
N ARG A 13 -6.95 -16.23 -11.44
CA ARG A 13 -7.22 -15.30 -10.34
C ARG A 13 -7.61 -13.96 -10.95
N GLN A 14 -8.80 -13.48 -10.59
CA GLN A 14 -9.30 -12.21 -11.11
C GLN A 14 -8.26 -11.10 -10.96
N PRO A 15 -8.19 -10.15 -11.92
CA PRO A 15 -7.26 -9.04 -11.84
C PRO A 15 -7.46 -8.27 -10.54
N ARG A 16 -6.38 -8.12 -9.75
CA ARG A 16 -6.36 -7.36 -8.50
C ARG A 16 -5.75 -5.99 -8.74
N GLN A 17 -6.44 -4.95 -8.30
CA GLN A 17 -5.88 -3.59 -8.27
C GLN A 17 -5.19 -3.37 -6.93
N SER A 18 -3.94 -2.90 -6.96
CA SER A 18 -3.26 -2.45 -5.75
C SER A 18 -3.84 -1.11 -5.31
N ARG A 19 -4.33 -1.04 -4.07
CA ARG A 19 -4.95 0.15 -3.46
C ARG A 19 -4.80 0.12 -1.96
N LEU A 20 -4.60 1.29 -1.35
CA LEU A 20 -4.58 1.45 0.09
C LEU A 20 -5.95 1.93 0.58
N VAL A 21 -6.71 1.05 1.22
CA VAL A 21 -8.06 1.34 1.73
C VAL A 21 -8.10 1.05 3.22
N LYS A 22 -8.56 2.00 4.04
CA LYS A 22 -8.91 1.72 5.45
C LYS A 22 -10.27 1.03 5.49
N ALA A 23 -10.35 -0.12 6.14
CA ALA A 23 -11.57 -0.90 6.33
C ALA A 23 -11.64 -1.41 7.77
N SER A 24 -12.77 -1.97 8.17
CA SER A 24 -12.88 -2.68 9.45
C SER A 24 -13.43 -4.09 9.22
N LEU A 25 -12.92 -5.05 9.98
CA LEU A 25 -13.45 -6.41 10.03
C LEU A 25 -14.13 -6.61 11.38
N GLU A 26 -15.18 -7.42 11.41
CA GLU A 26 -15.85 -7.86 12.62
C GLU A 26 -15.84 -9.39 12.67
N SER A 27 -15.15 -9.92 13.68
CA SER A 27 -15.00 -11.35 13.95
C SER A 27 -15.61 -11.67 15.30
N ASP A 28 -16.29 -12.80 15.41
CA ASP A 28 -16.88 -13.26 16.68
C ASP A 28 -15.81 -13.44 17.78
N ARG A 29 -14.58 -13.79 17.39
CA ARG A 29 -13.46 -14.05 18.32
C ARG A 29 -12.73 -12.78 18.74
N LEU A 30 -12.57 -11.83 17.81
CA LEU A 30 -11.72 -10.65 17.98
C LEU A 30 -12.51 -9.35 18.15
N GLY A 31 -13.83 -9.39 18.00
CA GLY A 31 -14.66 -8.21 17.87
C GLY A 31 -14.36 -7.44 16.58
N ARG A 32 -14.63 -6.14 16.61
CA ARG A 32 -14.42 -5.24 15.47
C ARG A 32 -13.08 -4.53 15.55
N PHE A 33 -12.30 -4.57 14.47
CA PHE A 33 -10.98 -3.94 14.39
C PHE A 33 -10.68 -3.39 12.99
N ASP A 34 -9.83 -2.37 12.95
CA ASP A 34 -9.41 -1.72 11.70
C ASP A 34 -8.32 -2.53 10.99
N VAL A 35 -8.39 -2.54 9.66
CA VAL A 35 -7.40 -3.17 8.78
C VAL A 35 -7.04 -2.26 7.61
N THR A 36 -5.88 -2.52 7.04
CA THR A 36 -5.42 -1.88 5.81
C THR A 36 -5.52 -2.86 4.65
N VAL A 37 -6.40 -2.59 3.70
CA VAL A 37 -6.48 -3.36 2.45
C VAL A 37 -5.45 -2.82 1.47
N ARG A 38 -4.72 -3.74 0.82
CA ARG A 38 -3.64 -3.45 -0.16
C ARG A 38 -3.98 -3.90 -1.58
N ASN A 39 -4.80 -4.93 -1.71
CA ASN A 39 -5.20 -5.52 -2.99
C ASN A 39 -6.72 -5.74 -2.98
N VAL A 40 -7.39 -5.34 -4.06
CA VAL A 40 -8.84 -5.53 -4.21
C VAL A 40 -9.15 -6.13 -5.57
N SER A 41 -10.03 -7.13 -5.61
CA SER A 41 -10.72 -7.64 -6.80
C SER A 41 -12.23 -7.54 -6.60
N GLN A 42 -13.01 -7.90 -7.62
CA GLN A 42 -14.47 -7.88 -7.56
C GLN A 42 -15.03 -8.82 -6.48
N THR A 43 -14.33 -9.91 -6.17
CA THR A 43 -14.76 -10.95 -5.22
C THR A 43 -13.91 -11.05 -3.95
N GLY A 44 -13.01 -10.10 -3.69
CA GLY A 44 -12.18 -10.24 -2.51
C GLY A 44 -11.17 -9.15 -2.27
N ILE A 45 -10.56 -9.23 -1.09
CA ILE A 45 -9.57 -8.28 -0.58
C ILE A 45 -8.36 -9.00 -0.02
N GLY A 46 -7.19 -8.37 -0.15
CA GLY A 46 -5.96 -8.76 0.52
C GLY A 46 -5.43 -7.58 1.34
N GLY A 47 -5.10 -7.81 2.59
CA GLY A 47 -4.76 -6.74 3.52
C GLY A 47 -3.87 -7.19 4.67
N GLN A 48 -3.74 -6.28 5.64
CA GLN A 48 -3.01 -6.49 6.89
C GLN A 48 -3.81 -5.89 8.05
N GLY A 49 -3.83 -6.58 9.19
CA GLY A 49 -4.51 -6.15 10.41
C GLY A 49 -3.66 -6.32 11.67
N PRO A 50 -4.15 -5.87 12.84
CA PRO A 50 -3.44 -5.96 14.12
C PRO A 50 -3.41 -7.38 14.70
N HIS A 51 -4.29 -8.27 14.25
CA HIS A 51 -4.46 -9.61 14.79
C HIS A 51 -4.34 -10.67 13.68
N PRO A 52 -3.74 -11.84 13.97
CA PRO A 52 -3.78 -12.97 13.04
C PRO A 52 -5.20 -13.52 12.96
N LEU A 53 -5.73 -13.62 11.73
CA LEU A 53 -6.98 -14.30 11.43
C LEU A 53 -6.75 -15.81 11.31
N GLN A 54 -7.82 -16.60 11.27
CA GLN A 54 -7.76 -18.03 11.01
C GLN A 54 -8.21 -18.35 9.58
N ASN A 55 -7.55 -19.30 8.92
CA ASN A 55 -8.00 -19.78 7.61
C ASN A 55 -9.40 -20.41 7.74
N GLY A 56 -10.30 -20.08 6.82
CA GLY A 56 -11.70 -20.50 6.85
C GLY A 56 -12.58 -19.70 7.81
N GLU A 57 -12.03 -18.74 8.57
CA GLU A 57 -12.81 -17.90 9.48
C GLU A 57 -13.84 -17.09 8.70
N ARG A 58 -15.07 -17.10 9.22
CA ARG A 58 -16.19 -16.30 8.72
C ARG A 58 -16.25 -15.00 9.50
N LEU A 59 -16.33 -13.89 8.79
CA LEU A 59 -16.34 -12.55 9.39
C LEU A 59 -17.18 -11.58 8.56
N THR A 60 -17.47 -10.42 9.13
CA THR A 60 -18.12 -9.32 8.41
C THR A 60 -17.08 -8.31 7.95
N VAL A 61 -17.13 -7.96 6.67
CA VAL A 61 -16.25 -6.99 6.02
C VAL A 61 -17.00 -5.68 5.87
N HIS A 62 -16.47 -4.59 6.44
CA HIS A 62 -16.97 -3.24 6.25
C HIS A 62 -16.02 -2.46 5.34
N LEU A 63 -16.38 -2.36 4.06
CA LEU A 63 -15.64 -1.59 3.07
C LEU A 63 -16.30 -0.21 2.86
N PRO A 64 -15.51 0.86 2.68
CA PRO A 64 -16.06 2.17 2.35
C PRO A 64 -16.93 2.14 1.09
N GLY A 65 -18.11 2.79 1.16
CA GLY A 65 -19.04 2.83 0.03
C GLY A 65 -19.77 1.52 -0.28
N HIS A 66 -19.64 0.50 0.57
CA HIS A 66 -20.32 -0.79 0.45
C HIS A 66 -21.13 -1.09 1.71
N PRO A 67 -22.28 -1.78 1.60
CA PRO A 67 -22.91 -2.37 2.76
C PRO A 67 -21.99 -3.42 3.40
N PRO A 68 -22.12 -3.67 4.71
CA PRO A 68 -21.42 -4.78 5.36
C PRO A 68 -21.73 -6.10 4.64
N MET A 69 -20.72 -6.90 4.40
CA MET A 69 -20.88 -8.19 3.72
C MET A 69 -20.10 -9.29 4.42
N ALA A 70 -20.63 -10.51 4.41
CA ALA A 70 -19.89 -11.66 4.90
C ALA A 70 -18.68 -11.94 4.01
N GLY A 71 -17.62 -12.45 4.62
CA GLY A 71 -16.43 -12.91 3.92
C GLY A 71 -15.77 -14.09 4.63
N THR A 72 -15.02 -14.85 3.86
CA THR A 72 -14.30 -16.04 4.33
C THR A 72 -12.80 -15.81 4.15
N VAL A 73 -12.03 -16.01 5.21
CA VAL A 73 -10.57 -15.93 5.13
C VAL A 73 -10.04 -17.11 4.32
N ARG A 74 -9.33 -16.85 3.22
CA ARG A 74 -8.80 -17.88 2.30
C ARG A 74 -7.32 -18.16 2.50
N TRP A 75 -6.57 -17.21 3.02
CA TRP A 75 -5.17 -17.39 3.38
C TRP A 75 -4.76 -16.40 4.49
N VAL A 76 -3.81 -16.80 5.31
CA VAL A 76 -3.18 -15.96 6.35
C VAL A 76 -1.67 -16.19 6.34
N CYS A 77 -0.90 -15.12 6.46
CA CYS A 77 0.55 -15.12 6.62
C CYS A 77 0.91 -14.00 7.61
N ASP A 78 1.24 -14.39 8.84
CA ASP A 78 1.38 -13.49 9.98
C ASP A 78 0.11 -12.66 10.21
N GLN A 79 0.21 -11.34 10.03
CA GLN A 79 -0.87 -10.36 10.14
C GLN A 79 -1.51 -10.03 8.78
N ARG A 80 -1.02 -10.65 7.71
CA ARG A 80 -1.56 -10.48 6.35
C ARG A 80 -2.59 -11.55 6.07
N PHE A 81 -3.61 -11.19 5.30
CA PHE A 81 -4.71 -12.07 4.99
C PHE A 81 -5.23 -11.83 3.58
N GLY A 82 -5.94 -12.83 3.06
CA GLY A 82 -6.88 -12.66 1.96
C GLY A 82 -8.26 -13.16 2.35
N ILE A 83 -9.27 -12.37 2.03
CA ILE A 83 -10.67 -12.65 2.28
C ILE A 83 -11.38 -12.67 0.94
N GLU A 84 -12.14 -13.73 0.71
CA GLU A 84 -13.14 -13.81 -0.34
C GLU A 84 -14.46 -13.26 0.22
N THR A 85 -15.09 -12.35 -0.52
CA THR A 85 -16.33 -11.71 -0.10
C THR A 85 -17.52 -12.35 -0.79
N ASP A 86 -18.61 -12.52 -0.05
CA ASP A 86 -19.87 -13.03 -0.59
C ASP A 86 -20.58 -11.98 -1.47
N GLY A 87 -20.31 -10.71 -1.21
CA GLY A 87 -20.79 -9.58 -2.00
C GLY A 87 -19.77 -9.10 -3.03
N GLU A 88 -20.28 -8.46 -4.08
CA GLU A 88 -19.46 -7.83 -5.11
C GLU A 88 -18.83 -6.52 -4.61
N ILE A 89 -17.55 -6.33 -4.92
CA ILE A 89 -16.79 -5.11 -4.63
C ILE A 89 -16.67 -4.27 -5.90
N HIS A 90 -17.33 -3.13 -5.91
CA HIS A 90 -17.22 -2.16 -6.99
C HIS A 90 -16.05 -1.19 -6.71
N LEU A 91 -14.98 -1.35 -7.48
CA LEU A 91 -13.74 -0.60 -7.35
C LEU A 91 -13.94 0.93 -7.42
N ASP A 92 -14.94 1.42 -8.15
CA ASP A 92 -15.23 2.86 -8.26
C ASP A 92 -15.74 3.45 -6.95
N LYS A 93 -16.58 2.70 -6.21
CA LYS A 93 -17.11 3.14 -4.91
C LYS A 93 -16.01 3.32 -3.87
N LEU A 94 -14.96 2.51 -3.95
CA LEU A 94 -13.77 2.65 -3.08
C LEU A 94 -12.98 3.93 -3.39
N ARG A 95 -12.97 4.43 -4.64
CA ARG A 95 -12.29 5.70 -4.99
C ARG A 95 -13.03 6.88 -4.39
N THR A 96 -14.35 6.92 -4.59
CA THR A 96 -15.19 8.03 -4.13
C THR A 96 -15.18 8.15 -2.62
N ALA A 97 -15.16 7.02 -1.91
CA ALA A 97 -15.05 7.02 -0.46
C ALA A 97 -13.71 7.56 0.07
N HIS A 98 -12.63 7.53 -0.73
CA HIS A 98 -11.36 8.17 -0.41
C HIS A 98 -11.29 9.65 -0.77
N GLY A 99 -12.22 10.14 -1.60
CA GLY A 99 -12.42 11.57 -1.86
C GLY A 99 -13.39 12.25 -0.87
N GLY A 100 -14.05 11.47 -0.01
CA GLY A 100 -15.05 11.95 0.94
C GLY A 100 -14.49 12.13 2.34
N SER A 101 -14.31 13.40 2.73
CA SER A 101 -13.88 13.85 4.06
C SER A 101 -12.42 13.56 4.40
N VAL A 102 -11.51 14.34 3.81
CA VAL A 102 -10.59 15.08 4.69
C VAL A 102 -11.48 15.76 5.75
N PRO A 103 -11.23 15.58 7.06
CA PRO A 103 -11.96 16.36 8.05
C PRO A 103 -11.95 17.81 7.58
N SER A 104 -13.13 18.43 7.59
CA SER A 104 -13.32 19.84 7.21
C SER A 104 -12.09 20.63 7.63
N ALA A 105 -11.53 21.39 6.70
CA ALA A 105 -10.30 22.19 6.84
C ALA A 105 -10.33 23.19 8.03
N ASP A 106 -11.37 23.17 8.85
CA ASP A 106 -11.48 23.86 10.12
C ASP A 106 -10.75 23.15 11.29
N GLN A 107 -10.36 21.89 11.13
CA GLN A 107 -9.27 21.36 11.96
C GLN A 107 -7.95 21.84 11.36
N SER A 108 -7.64 23.10 11.65
CA SER A 108 -6.32 23.69 11.45
C SER A 108 -5.31 22.94 12.31
N VAL A 109 -4.82 21.81 11.82
CA VAL A 109 -3.58 21.24 12.34
C VAL A 109 -2.49 22.14 11.78
N GLU A 110 -1.91 22.99 12.64
CA GLU A 110 -0.78 23.85 12.31
C GLU A 110 0.45 22.96 12.03
N PHE A 111 0.54 22.39 10.84
CA PHE A 111 1.74 21.70 10.41
C PHE A 111 2.74 22.76 9.93
N ARG A 112 3.77 23.03 10.75
CA ARG A 112 4.86 23.90 10.33
C ARG A 112 5.84 23.08 9.51
N ILE A 113 5.98 23.41 8.22
CA ILE A 113 7.11 22.94 7.42
C ILE A 113 8.36 23.56 8.04
N VAL A 114 9.10 22.77 8.83
CA VAL A 114 10.39 23.20 9.37
C VAL A 114 11.39 23.15 8.22
N PRO A 115 12.00 24.28 7.82
CA PRO A 115 13.05 24.24 6.81
C PRO A 115 14.17 23.31 7.29
N PRO A 116 14.79 22.53 6.39
CA PRO A 116 15.87 21.64 6.77
C PRO A 116 16.92 22.45 7.54
N PRO A 117 17.40 21.97 8.69
CA PRO A 117 18.38 22.70 9.47
C PRO A 117 19.60 22.93 8.59
N LYS A 118 20.02 24.19 8.46
CA LYS A 118 21.26 24.57 7.75
C LYS A 118 22.45 24.16 8.61
N ILE A 119 22.65 22.87 8.83
CA ILE A 119 23.87 22.35 9.42
C ILE A 119 24.92 22.46 8.33
N VAL A 120 25.84 23.40 8.49
CA VAL A 120 27.10 23.38 7.74
C VAL A 120 27.89 22.20 8.29
N ALA A 121 27.66 21.03 7.73
CA ALA A 121 28.50 19.87 7.99
C ALA A 121 29.88 20.17 7.40
N ARG A 122 30.83 20.63 8.23
CA ARG A 122 32.25 20.59 7.85
C ARG A 122 32.58 19.12 7.60
N ARG A 123 32.83 18.75 6.35
CA ARG A 123 33.47 17.48 6.01
C ARG A 123 34.92 17.56 6.48
N PRO A 124 35.35 16.76 7.47
CA PRO A 124 36.76 16.67 7.81
C PRO A 124 37.54 16.19 6.58
N GLY A 125 38.53 16.98 6.15
CA GLY A 125 39.39 16.65 4.99
C GLY A 125 39.03 17.31 3.65
N LEU A 126 37.98 18.16 3.57
CA LEU A 126 37.69 18.94 2.37
C LEU A 126 38.15 20.41 2.58
N SER A 127 39.42 20.71 2.33
CA SER A 127 39.84 22.09 2.14
C SER A 127 39.35 22.57 0.77
N LEU A 128 38.57 23.66 0.74
CA LEU A 128 38.37 24.43 -0.48
C LEU A 128 39.76 24.84 -0.95
N GLY A 129 40.24 24.20 -2.02
CA GLY A 129 41.53 24.50 -2.61
C GLY A 129 41.60 25.99 -2.89
N ALA A 130 42.53 26.68 -2.23
CA ALA A 130 43.00 27.97 -2.71
C ALA A 130 43.39 27.75 -4.17
N ALA A 131 42.83 28.54 -5.08
CA ALA A 131 43.17 28.50 -6.49
C ALA A 131 44.70 28.61 -6.61
N SER A 132 45.35 27.55 -7.09
CA SER A 132 46.75 27.63 -7.48
C SER A 132 46.87 28.65 -8.61
N PRO A 133 47.84 29.59 -8.55
CA PRO A 133 48.04 30.53 -9.64
C PRO A 133 48.36 29.77 -10.93
N ILE A 134 47.67 30.17 -12.00
CA ILE A 134 47.78 29.62 -13.35
C ILE A 134 49.23 29.78 -13.82
N ASP A 135 49.93 28.66 -14.06
CA ASP A 135 51.23 28.64 -14.73
C ASP A 135 51.01 28.78 -16.27
N PRO A 136 51.53 29.83 -16.93
CA PRO A 136 51.20 30.13 -18.32
C PRO A 136 52.01 29.34 -19.37
N ARG A 137 52.46 28.11 -19.09
CA ARG A 137 53.19 27.30 -20.09
C ARG A 137 52.65 25.87 -20.18
N LYS A 138 52.18 25.53 -21.40
CA LYS A 138 51.83 24.19 -21.96
C LYS A 138 50.39 23.72 -21.69
N SER A 139 49.58 23.22 -22.63
CA SER A 139 49.72 22.99 -24.08
C SER A 139 48.33 22.84 -24.71
N ASP A 140 48.28 23.23 -25.98
CA ASP A 140 47.31 23.04 -27.05
C ASP A 140 46.45 21.74 -27.04
N TRP A 141 45.14 21.87 -27.27
CA TRP A 141 44.24 20.75 -27.61
C TRP A 141 43.45 21.00 -28.90
N ARG A 142 44.09 21.51 -29.96
CA ARG A 142 43.55 21.35 -31.31
C ARG A 142 43.69 19.90 -31.80
N MET A 143 42.56 19.22 -31.97
CA MET A 143 42.10 18.40 -33.12
C MET A 143 40.74 17.84 -32.67
N ARG A 144 39.61 18.02 -33.37
CA ARG A 144 39.33 17.75 -34.78
C ARG A 144 38.02 18.43 -35.19
#